data_AF-A0A524HEL4-F1
#
_entry.id   AF-A0A524HEL4-F1
#
_cell.length_a   1.000
_cell.length_b   1.000
_cell.length_c   1.000
_cell.angle_alpha   90.00
_cell.angle_beta   90.00
_cell.angle_gamma   90.00
#
_symmetry.space_group_name_H-M   'P 1'
#
loop_
_entity.id
_entity.type
_entity.pdbx_description
1 polymer ?
#
loop_
_entity_poly.entity_id
_entity_poly.type
_entity_poly.pdbx_seq_one_letter_code
_entity_poly.pdbx_strand_id
1 'polypeptide(L)' 'MSSNVDLVKLFSTVADTLVENQASLNKADEYNQNHGDNMVDIFKMITGAVKEAPAGNVTSGLSKASELLTNKQSGS' A
#
# COMPACT_ATOMS: atom_id res chain seq x y z
N MET A 1 25.94 -10.81 -4.33
CA MET A 1 24.85 -10.10 -5.03
C MET A 1 23.87 -9.64 -3.97
N SER A 2 23.91 -8.37 -3.57
CA SER A 2 22.85 -7.82 -2.71
C SER A 2 21.65 -7.59 -3.62
N SER A 3 20.64 -8.47 -3.54
CA SER A 3 19.38 -8.30 -4.25
C SER A 3 18.67 -7.07 -3.67
N ASN A 4 18.95 -5.90 -4.25
CA ASN A 4 18.25 -4.69 -3.91
C ASN A 4 16.80 -4.89 -4.36
N VAL A 5 15.89 -5.01 -3.40
CA VAL A 5 14.46 -5.17 -3.72
C VAL A 5 13.95 -3.82 -4.19
N ASP A 6 13.44 -3.78 -5.42
CA ASP A 6 12.71 -2.62 -5.93
C ASP A 6 11.36 -2.55 -5.21
N LEU A 7 11.32 -1.78 -4.12
CA LEU A 7 10.13 -1.64 -3.29
C LEU A 7 8.99 -0.92 -4.03
N VAL A 8 9.31 -0.04 -4.99
CA VAL A 8 8.28 0.62 -5.80
C VAL A 8 7.57 -0.43 -6.65
N LYS A 9 8.34 -1.30 -7.32
CA LYS A 9 7.76 -2.41 -8.09
C LYS A 9 6.96 -3.36 -7.21
N LEU A 10 7.50 -3.74 -6.04
CA LEU A 10 6.83 -4.64 -5.12
C LEU A 10 5.48 -4.08 -4.66
N PHE A 11 5.45 -2.84 -4.16
CA PHE A 11 4.21 -2.24 -3.66
C PHE A 11 3.21 -1.94 -4.79
N SER A 12 3.70 -1.64 -6.00
CA SER A 12 2.83 -1.52 -7.18
C SER A 12 2.15 -2.85 -7.50
N THR A 13 2.89 -3.96 -7.53
CA THR A 13 2.30 -5.29 -7.76
C THR A 13 1.25 -5.65 -6.72
N VAL A 14 1.49 -5.35 -5.44
CA VAL A 14 0.49 -5.57 -4.39
C VAL A 14 -0.74 -4.70 -4.61
N ALA A 15 -0.57 -3.42 -4.95
CA ALA A 15 -1.69 -2.52 -5.24
C ALA A 15 -2.54 -3.03 -6.43
N ASP A 16 -1.90 -3.52 -7.49
CA ASP A 16 -2.58 -4.11 -8.64
C ASP A 16 -3.38 -5.35 -8.23
N THR A 17 -2.79 -6.26 -7.47
CA THR A 17 -3.50 -7.45 -6.93
C THR A 17 -4.67 -7.05 -6.03
N LEU A 18 -4.54 -5.99 -5.24
CA LEU A 18 -5.63 -5.48 -4.41
C LEU A 18 -6.76 -4.89 -5.25
N VAL A 19 -6.46 -4.20 -6.36
CA VAL A 19 -7.47 -3.70 -7.31
C VAL A 19 -8.23 -4.87 -7.93
N GLU A 20 -7.53 -5.93 -8.35
CA GLU A 20 -8.16 -7.13 -8.91
C GLU A 20 -9.12 -7.83 -7.93
N ASN A 21 -8.81 -7.78 -6.63
CA ASN A 21 -9.58 -8.43 -5.57
C ASN A 21 -10.50 -7.47 -4.79
N GLN A 22 -10.53 -6.18 -5.16
CA GLN A 22 -11.17 -5.11 -4.40
C GLN A 22 -12.64 -5.41 -4.09
N ALA A 23 -13.41 -5.82 -5.10
CA ALA A 23 -14.83 -6.14 -4.93
C ALA A 23 -15.07 -7.34 -4.01
N SER A 24 -14.22 -8.37 -4.09
CA SER A 24 -14.31 -9.55 -3.22
C SER A 24 -13.97 -9.19 -1.77
N LEU A 25 -12.99 -8.32 -1.56
CA LEU A 25 -12.61 -7.82 -0.24
C LEU A 25 -13.71 -6.94 0.37
N ASN A 26 -14.29 -6.02 -0.42
CA ASN A 26 -15.46 -5.24 -0.01
C ASN A 26 -16.65 -6.12 0.36
N LYS A 27 -16.89 -7.20 -0.40
CA LYS A 27 -17.96 -8.14 -0.10
C LYS A 27 -17.72 -8.94 1.18
N ALA A 28 -16.46 -9.26 1.48
CA ALA A 28 -16.08 -9.99 2.69
C ALA A 28 -16.16 -9.14 3.97
N ASP A 29 -16.16 -7.81 3.82
CA ASP A 29 -16.40 -6.87 4.91
C ASP A 29 -17.90 -6.69 5.13
N GLU A 30 -18.46 -7.43 6.09
CA GLU A 30 -19.90 -7.50 6.36
C GLU A 30 -20.48 -6.23 7.01
N TYR A 31 -19.62 -5.30 7.47
CA TYR A 31 -20.06 -4.13 8.23
C TYR A 31 -20.25 -2.89 7.35
N ASN A 32 -19.18 -2.40 6.71
CA ASN A 32 -19.23 -1.16 5.92
C ASN A 32 -18.87 -1.36 4.43
N GLN A 33 -18.48 -2.58 4.05
CA GLN A 33 -18.17 -3.00 2.69
C GLN A 33 -17.09 -2.17 1.96
N ASN A 34 -16.10 -1.61 2.67
CA ASN A 34 -15.06 -0.77 2.07
C ASN A 34 -13.62 -1.26 2.32
N HIS A 35 -13.44 -2.47 2.87
CA HIS A 35 -12.11 -3.04 3.12
C HIS A 35 -11.19 -3.05 1.89
N GLY A 36 -11.70 -3.48 0.73
CA GLY A 36 -10.97 -3.47 -0.53
C GLY A 36 -10.60 -2.04 -0.98
N ASP A 37 -11.51 -1.08 -0.86
CA ASP A 37 -11.25 0.32 -1.17
C ASP A 37 -10.10 0.88 -0.31
N ASN A 38 -10.19 0.68 1.00
CA ASN A 38 -9.16 1.14 1.94
C ASN A 38 -7.80 0.51 1.64
N MET A 39 -7.75 -0.79 1.35
CA MET A 39 -6.50 -1.49 1.06
C MET A 39 -5.85 -0.99 -0.25
N VAL A 40 -6.65 -0.75 -1.30
CA VAL A 40 -6.16 -0.15 -2.55
C VAL A 40 -5.58 1.24 -2.28
N ASP A 41 -6.28 2.08 -1.52
CA ASP A 41 -5.85 3.44 -1.21
C ASP A 41 -4.57 3.47 -0.35
N ILE A 42 -4.50 2.59 0.65
CA ILE A 42 -3.33 2.43 1.50
C ILE A 42 -2.10 2.05 0.67
N PHE A 43 -2.20 1.03 -0.20
CA PHE A 43 -1.04 0.57 -0.95
C PHE A 43 -0.61 1.53 -2.05
N LYS A 44 -1.54 2.28 -2.65
CA LYS A 44 -1.20 3.43 -3.53
C LYS A 44 -0.46 4.52 -2.76
N MET A 45 -0.90 4.84 -1.56
CA MET A 45 -0.26 5.84 -0.69
C MET A 45 1.17 5.42 -0.28
N ILE A 46 1.36 4.17 0.13
CA ILE A 46 2.69 3.62 0.45
C ILE A 46 3.59 3.65 -0.79
N THR A 47 3.09 3.21 -1.94
CA THR A 47 3.85 3.20 -3.20
C THR A 47 4.31 4.61 -3.57
N GLY A 48 3.44 5.61 -3.43
CA GLY A 48 3.78 7.02 -3.63
C GLY A 48 4.89 7.50 -2.70
N ALA A 49 4.76 7.27 -1.39
CA ALA A 49 5.75 7.67 -0.39
C ALA A 49 7.14 7.06 -0.65
N VAL A 50 7.19 5.80 -1.11
CA VAL A 50 8.44 5.12 -1.45
C VAL A 50 9.01 5.61 -2.78
N LYS A 51 8.16 5.93 -3.75
CA LYS A 51 8.58 6.49 -5.04
C LYS A 51 9.14 7.90 -4.93
N GLU A 52 8.62 8.69 -4.00
CA GLU A 52 9.10 10.06 -3.71
C GLU A 52 10.37 10.09 -2.85
N ALA A 53 10.80 8.94 -2.32
CA ALA A 53 12.00 8.85 -1.51
C ALA A 53 13.27 9.20 -2.35
N PRO A 54 14.26 9.90 -1.76
CA PRO A 54 15.52 10.17 -2.44
C PRO A 54 16.20 8.88 -2.90
N ALA A 55 16.81 8.92 -4.09
CA ALA A 55 17.55 7.78 -4.63
C ALA A 55 18.62 7.29 -3.64
N GLY A 56 18.56 6.02 -3.27
CA GLY A 56 19.45 5.42 -2.28
C GLY A 56 19.00 5.54 -0.81
N ASN A 57 17.89 6.23 -0.52
CA ASN A 57 17.31 6.35 0.83
C ASN A 57 15.89 5.77 0.91
N VAL A 58 15.78 4.48 0.62
CA VAL A 58 14.52 3.73 0.67
C VAL A 58 13.90 3.74 2.08
N THR A 59 14.74 3.76 3.13
CA THR A 59 14.30 3.84 4.52
C THR A 59 13.48 5.10 4.79
N SER A 60 13.83 6.25 4.20
CA SER A 60 13.04 7.48 4.33
C SER A 60 11.62 7.32 3.76
N GLY A 61 11.48 6.64 2.62
CA GLY A 61 10.18 6.33 2.02
C GLY A 61 9.33 5.42 2.91
N LEU A 62 9.96 4.39 3.49
CA LEU A 62 9.30 3.47 4.42
C LEU A 62 8.88 4.15 5.72
N SER A 63 9.73 5.01 6.30
CA SER A 63 9.36 5.83 7.46
C SER A 63 8.17 6.73 7.14
N LYS A 64 8.17 7.37 5.96
CA LYS A 64 7.04 8.22 5.56
C LYS A 64 5.76 7.42 5.37
N ALA A 65 5.84 6.26 4.72
CA ALA A 65 4.72 5.34 4.58
C ALA A 65 4.16 4.93 5.96
N SER A 66 5.03 4.62 6.92
CA SER A 66 4.63 4.29 8.29
C SER A 66 3.88 5.41 8.99
N GLU A 67 4.32 6.68 8.83
CA GLU A 67 3.60 7.85 9.38
C GLU A 67 2.22 8.01 8.74
N LEU A 68 2.11 7.80 7.42
CA LEU A 68 0.86 7.93 6.70
C LEU A 68 -0.18 6.87 7.14
N LEU A 69 0.30 5.68 7.48
CA LEU A 69 -0.50 4.54 7.92
C LEU A 69 -1.14 4.75 9.29
N THR A 70 -0.54 5.53 10.21
CA THR A 70 -1.09 5.70 11.56
C THR A 70 -2.49 6.34 11.57
N ASN A 71 -2.85 7.03 10.49
CA ASN A 71 -4.13 7.72 10.32
C ASN A 71 -5.04 6.99 9.31
N LYS A 72 -4.73 5.74 8.95
CA LYS A 72 -5.51 4.95 8.01
C LYS A 72 -6.12 3.75 8.70
N GLN A 73 -7.36 3.47 8.33
CA GLN A 73 -8.08 2.28 8.72
C GLN A 73 -8.20 1.41 7.47
N SER A 74 -7.83 0.13 7.56
CA SER A 74 -7.92 -0.80 6.43
C SER A 74 -9.31 -1.41 6.27
N GLY A 75 -10.15 -1.44 7.31
CA GLY A 75 -11.50 -2.01 7.27
C GLY A 75 -12.26 -1.72 8.57
N SER A 76 -13.55 -2.08 8.60
CA SER A 76 -14.47 -1.85 9.71
C SER A 76 -14.05 -2.46 11.05
#